data_AF-A0A411X322-F1
#
_entry.id   AF-A0A411X322-F1
#
_cell.length_a   1.000
_cell.length_b   1.000
_cell.length_c   1.000
_cell.angle_alpha   90.00
_cell.angle_beta   90.00
_cell.angle_gamma   90.00
#
_symmetry.space_group_name_H-M   'P 1'
#
loop_
_entity.id
_entity.type
_entity.pdbx_description
1 polymer ?
#
loop_
_entity_poly.entity_id
_entity_poly.type
_entity_poly.pdbx_seq_one_letter_code
_entity_poly.pdbx_strand_id
1 'polypeptide(L)'
;MENKWWEYYAVRYFVGTIVGALIIAFLRDHPGSIYVSKLSLGEAKEVTFLGVGLVAALGFAFCYVASAPILLIHAARAHIRWSEVANKWLPSSTCTVVGIALSGAAIWQILPHWIAAVIAFVIGTQISLIFLALFTKFSVVESFYRSLANARSKSMKQKDEPYSPGVEYVTSYRHLREHGNAFAIVVLEGVLGAALYHVPSIVSAMYFIGIWIVPATFAWLIGSVLESRFASNPLP
;
A
#
# COMPACT_ATOMS: atom_id res chain seq x y z
N MET A 1 -2.51 -28.02 -9.59
CA MET A 1 -3.01 -27.62 -8.26
C MET A 1 -3.62 -26.24 -8.40
N GLU A 2 -4.93 -26.11 -8.15
CA GLU A 2 -5.61 -24.82 -8.17
C GLU A 2 -5.06 -23.96 -7.03
N ASN A 3 -4.18 -23.02 -7.36
CA ASN A 3 -3.72 -21.99 -6.42
C ASN A 3 -4.90 -21.09 -6.07
N LYS A 4 -5.54 -21.40 -4.95
CA LYS A 4 -6.70 -20.67 -4.46
C LYS A 4 -6.24 -19.28 -4.03
N TRP A 5 -6.74 -18.27 -4.72
CA TRP A 5 -6.31 -16.88 -4.54
C TRP A 5 -6.40 -16.43 -3.07
N TRP A 6 -7.34 -16.96 -2.29
CA TRP A 6 -7.51 -16.62 -0.88
C TRP A 6 -6.39 -17.14 0.03
N GLU A 7 -5.68 -18.21 -0.30
CA GLU A 7 -4.60 -18.76 0.55
C GLU A 7 -3.46 -17.73 0.69
N TYR A 8 -3.16 -17.03 -0.39
CA TYR A 8 -2.13 -15.99 -0.40
C TYR A 8 -2.59 -14.68 0.25
N TYR A 9 -3.89 -14.37 0.22
CA TYR A 9 -4.43 -13.20 0.90
C TYR A 9 -4.56 -13.45 2.40
N ALA A 10 -5.00 -14.64 2.81
CA ALA A 10 -5.11 -15.03 4.20
C ALA A 10 -3.75 -14.90 4.92
N VAL A 11 -2.68 -15.44 4.33
CA VAL A 11 -1.33 -15.33 4.94
C VAL A 11 -0.85 -13.89 5.04
N ARG A 12 -1.05 -13.07 3.99
CA ARG A 12 -0.64 -11.65 3.96
C ARG A 12 -1.28 -10.85 5.09
N TYR A 13 -2.60 -10.98 5.24
CA TYR A 13 -3.34 -10.21 6.23
C TYR A 13 -3.34 -10.84 7.61
N PHE A 14 -3.08 -12.15 7.74
CA PHE A 14 -2.98 -12.81 9.04
C PHE A 14 -1.78 -12.30 9.85
N VAL A 15 -0.58 -12.28 9.25
CA VAL A 15 0.62 -11.78 9.92
C VAL A 15 0.43 -10.30 10.28
N GLY A 16 -0.08 -9.50 9.34
CA GLY A 16 -0.39 -8.09 9.60
C GLY A 16 -1.44 -7.91 10.71
N THR A 17 -2.49 -8.73 10.75
CA THR A 17 -3.51 -8.66 11.81
C THR A 17 -2.91 -8.83 13.20
N ILE A 18 -1.98 -9.77 13.36
CA ILE A 18 -1.28 -9.98 14.63
C ILE A 18 -0.42 -8.75 14.98
N VAL A 19 0.36 -8.25 14.01
CA VAL A 19 1.22 -7.08 14.22
C VAL A 19 0.41 -5.83 14.54
N GLY A 20 -0.64 -5.54 13.76
CA GLY A 20 -1.57 -4.44 14.00
C GLY A 20 -2.24 -4.53 15.37
N ALA A 21 -2.65 -5.72 15.81
CA ALA A 21 -3.20 -5.91 17.16
C ALA A 21 -2.17 -5.56 18.25
N LEU A 22 -0.92 -5.98 18.10
CA LEU A 22 0.17 -5.63 19.02
C LEU A 22 0.45 -4.12 19.03
N ILE A 23 0.42 -3.46 17.87
CA ILE A 23 0.59 -2.00 17.76
C ILE A 23 -0.56 -1.28 18.46
N ILE A 24 -1.81 -1.72 18.27
CA ILE A 24 -2.97 -1.12 18.95
C ILE A 24 -2.85 -1.28 20.47
N ALA A 25 -2.47 -2.47 20.94
CA ALA A 25 -2.24 -2.71 22.36
C ALA A 25 -1.13 -1.79 22.90
N PHE A 26 -0.02 -1.66 22.18
CA PHE A 26 1.06 -0.74 22.53
C PHE A 26 0.58 0.72 22.61
N LEU A 27 -0.15 1.20 21.58
CA LEU A 27 -0.69 2.55 21.54
C LEU A 27 -1.68 2.80 22.70
N ARG A 28 -2.44 1.80 23.12
CA ARG A 28 -3.37 1.91 24.25
C ARG A 28 -2.66 1.96 25.59
N ASP A 29 -1.70 1.07 25.81
CA ASP A 29 -1.20 0.78 27.16
C ASP A 29 0.08 1.58 27.48
N HIS A 30 0.79 2.10 26.48
CA HIS A 30 2.03 2.84 26.70
C HIS A 30 1.78 4.25 27.28
N PRO A 31 2.33 4.62 28.46
CA PRO A 31 2.01 5.88 29.15
C PRO A 31 2.28 7.16 28.34
N GLY A 32 3.26 7.12 27.44
CA GLY A 32 3.58 8.25 26.55
C GLY A 32 2.61 8.46 25.38
N SER A 33 1.62 7.57 25.22
CA SER A 33 0.69 7.60 24.11
C SER A 33 -0.57 8.40 24.41
N ILE A 34 -1.04 9.18 23.43
CA ILE A 34 -2.26 9.99 23.54
C ILE A 34 -3.57 9.19 23.59
N TYR A 35 -3.49 7.86 23.35
CA TYR A 35 -4.64 6.94 23.32
C TYR A 35 -4.89 6.23 24.66
N VAL A 36 -3.97 6.36 25.62
CA VAL A 36 -4.14 5.82 26.98
C VAL A 36 -5.47 6.28 27.55
N SER A 37 -6.23 5.36 28.14
CA SER A 37 -7.57 5.57 28.72
C SER A 37 -8.68 6.01 27.75
N LYS A 38 -8.37 6.29 26.48
CA LYS A 38 -9.35 6.66 25.45
C LYS A 38 -9.76 5.47 24.59
N LEU A 39 -8.87 4.49 24.45
CA LEU A 39 -9.17 3.22 23.79
C LEU A 39 -9.53 2.16 24.84
N SER A 40 -10.83 2.01 25.12
CA SER A 40 -11.31 0.97 26.04
C SER A 40 -11.53 -0.34 25.28
N LEU A 41 -10.62 -1.29 25.44
CA LEU A 41 -10.73 -2.65 24.88
C LEU A 41 -11.23 -3.68 25.91
N GLY A 42 -11.85 -3.22 27.01
CA GLY A 42 -12.16 -4.07 28.16
C GLY A 42 -10.91 -4.42 28.97
N GLU A 43 -11.11 -4.92 30.20
CA GLU A 43 -10.01 -5.47 30.99
C GLU A 43 -9.58 -6.82 30.36
N ALA A 44 -8.29 -6.99 30.10
CA ALA A 44 -7.72 -8.24 29.56
C ALA A 44 -7.76 -9.42 30.55
N LYS A 45 -8.54 -9.32 31.64
CA LYS A 45 -8.57 -10.30 32.73
C LYS A 45 -9.30 -11.58 32.37
N GLU A 46 -10.10 -11.60 31.31
CA GLU A 46 -10.64 -12.83 30.74
C GLU A 46 -10.43 -12.84 29.23
N VAL A 47 -9.72 -13.87 28.74
CA VAL A 47 -9.60 -14.18 27.31
C VAL A 47 -10.96 -14.71 26.84
N THR A 48 -11.93 -13.81 26.73
CA THR A 48 -13.24 -14.13 26.17
C THR A 48 -13.12 -14.22 24.65
N PHE A 49 -13.90 -15.12 24.02
CA PHE A 49 -13.97 -15.21 22.56
C PHE A 49 -14.28 -13.85 21.92
N LEU A 50 -15.14 -13.06 22.56
CA LEU A 50 -15.49 -11.71 22.11
C LEU A 50 -14.30 -10.74 22.20
N GLY A 51 -13.52 -10.79 23.29
CA GLY A 51 -12.32 -9.95 23.46
C GLY A 51 -11.24 -10.27 22.42
N VAL A 52 -10.96 -11.56 22.20
CA VAL A 52 -10.01 -12.00 21.16
C VAL A 52 -10.50 -11.59 19.77
N GLY A 53 -11.79 -11.78 19.49
CA GLY A 53 -12.40 -11.38 18.21
C GLY A 53 -12.30 -9.88 17.96
N LEU A 54 -12.54 -9.05 18.97
CA LEU A 54 -12.44 -7.59 18.86
C LEU A 54 -10.99 -7.14 18.60
N VAL A 55 -10.02 -7.69 19.35
CA VAL A 55 -8.59 -7.37 19.14
C VAL A 55 -8.13 -7.79 17.75
N ALA A 56 -8.54 -8.99 17.28
CA ALA A 56 -8.24 -9.44 15.93
C ALA A 56 -8.89 -8.53 14.87
N ALA A 57 -10.15 -8.12 15.05
CA ALA A 57 -10.83 -7.22 14.13
C ALA A 57 -10.15 -5.84 14.05
N LEU A 58 -9.71 -5.31 15.19
CA LEU A 58 -8.98 -4.05 15.25
C LEU A 58 -7.59 -4.16 14.62
N GLY A 59 -6.86 -5.24 14.89
CA GLY A 59 -5.58 -5.51 14.25
C GLY A 59 -5.71 -5.65 12.74
N PHE A 60 -6.74 -6.35 12.27
CA PHE A 60 -7.04 -6.46 10.83
C PHE A 60 -7.39 -5.10 10.22
N ALA A 61 -8.20 -4.28 10.89
CA ALA A 61 -8.54 -2.94 10.43
C ALA A 61 -7.29 -2.05 10.32
N PHE A 62 -6.40 -2.10 11.31
CA PHE A 62 -5.13 -1.38 11.28
C PHE A 62 -4.24 -1.85 10.14
N CYS A 63 -4.08 -3.16 9.98
CA CYS A 63 -3.33 -3.77 8.88
C CYS A 63 -3.86 -3.30 7.51
N TYR A 64 -5.19 -3.29 7.34
CA TYR A 64 -5.81 -2.84 6.11
C TYR A 64 -5.51 -1.35 5.82
N VAL A 65 -5.68 -0.48 6.82
CA VAL A 65 -5.36 0.96 6.72
C VAL A 65 -3.87 1.19 6.43
N ALA A 66 -2.99 0.51 7.16
CA ALA A 66 -1.54 0.61 6.97
C ALA A 66 -1.12 0.20 5.55
N SER A 67 -1.80 -0.79 4.95
CA SER A 67 -1.52 -1.27 3.60
C SER A 67 -1.95 -0.32 2.47
N ALA A 68 -2.73 0.72 2.75
CA ALA A 68 -3.31 1.62 1.74
C ALA A 68 -2.27 2.19 0.73
N PRO A 69 -1.06 2.62 1.14
CA PRO A 69 -0.05 3.09 0.18
C PRO A 69 0.40 2.06 -0.84
N ILE A 70 0.42 0.77 -0.47
CA ILE A 70 0.78 -0.33 -1.39
C ILE A 70 -0.19 -0.36 -2.57
N LEU A 71 -1.49 -0.11 -2.32
CA LEU A 71 -2.52 -0.13 -3.35
C LEU A 71 -2.27 0.93 -4.43
N LEU A 72 -2.01 2.19 -4.03
CA LEU A 72 -1.74 3.27 -4.97
C LEU A 72 -0.42 3.05 -5.71
N ILE A 73 0.65 2.72 -4.99
CA ILE A 73 1.96 2.46 -5.59
C ILE A 73 1.83 1.35 -6.64
N HIS A 74 1.07 0.30 -6.34
CA HIS A 74 0.79 -0.77 -7.27
C HIS A 74 0.00 -0.30 -8.50
N ALA A 75 -1.07 0.48 -8.29
CA ALA A 75 -1.92 0.99 -9.35
C ALA A 75 -1.14 1.89 -10.32
N ALA A 76 -0.32 2.80 -9.79
CA ALA A 76 0.43 3.80 -10.56
C ALA A 76 1.87 3.39 -10.92
N ARG A 77 2.28 2.13 -10.65
CA ARG A 77 3.67 1.64 -10.80
C ARG A 77 4.29 1.80 -12.19
N ALA A 78 3.48 2.08 -13.22
CA ALA A 78 3.95 2.38 -14.56
C ALA A 78 4.97 3.53 -14.58
N HIS A 79 4.85 4.47 -13.63
CA HIS A 79 5.77 5.61 -13.47
C HIS A 79 7.05 5.29 -12.70
N ILE A 80 7.18 4.09 -12.13
CA ILE A 80 8.35 3.60 -11.38
C ILE A 80 9.21 2.66 -12.26
N ARG A 81 8.93 2.56 -13.57
CA ARG A 81 9.64 1.63 -14.47
C ARG A 81 11.14 1.92 -14.54
N TRP A 82 11.93 0.94 -14.09
CA TRP A 82 13.39 0.94 -14.16
C TRP A 82 13.96 0.45 -15.50
N SER A 83 13.18 -0.19 -16.37
CA SER A 83 13.67 -0.87 -17.58
C SER A 83 13.70 -0.01 -18.85
N GLU A 84 13.19 1.23 -18.83
CA GLU A 84 13.28 2.18 -19.95
C GLU A 84 14.29 3.28 -19.59
N VAL A 85 15.55 2.84 -19.45
CA VAL A 85 16.71 3.63 -19.02
C VAL A 85 17.18 4.53 -20.17
N ALA A 86 16.83 5.81 -20.14
CA ALA A 86 17.74 6.93 -20.46
C ALA A 86 17.03 8.29 -20.54
N ASN A 87 15.86 8.41 -21.19
CA ASN A 87 15.38 9.74 -21.64
C ASN A 87 14.07 10.25 -20.99
N LYS A 88 13.38 9.45 -20.17
CA LYS A 88 12.14 9.85 -19.46
C LYS A 88 12.27 9.83 -17.93
N TRP A 89 13.48 9.66 -17.41
CA TRP A 89 13.76 9.47 -15.98
C TRP A 89 13.78 10.78 -15.18
N LEU A 90 14.28 11.85 -15.80
CA LEU A 90 14.45 13.14 -15.12
C LEU A 90 13.13 13.70 -14.58
N PRO A 91 11.99 13.67 -15.31
CA PRO A 91 10.73 14.19 -14.77
C PRO A 91 10.17 13.34 -13.63
N SER A 92 10.21 12.00 -13.72
CA SER A 92 9.61 11.12 -12.71
C SER A 92 10.36 11.20 -11.38
N SER A 93 11.69 11.04 -11.41
CA SER A 93 12.52 11.10 -10.20
C SER A 93 12.50 12.50 -9.58
N THR A 94 12.49 13.56 -10.40
CA THR A 94 12.35 14.94 -9.89
C THR A 94 11.01 15.15 -9.22
N CYS A 95 9.90 14.73 -9.85
CA CYS A 95 8.56 14.81 -9.24
C CYS A 95 8.49 14.05 -7.92
N THR A 96 9.13 12.87 -7.81
CA THR A 96 9.21 12.11 -6.56
C THR A 96 10.00 12.86 -5.48
N VAL A 97 11.20 13.37 -5.80
CA VAL A 97 12.01 14.14 -4.84
C VAL A 97 11.27 15.38 -4.36
N VAL A 98 10.62 16.12 -5.27
CA VAL A 98 9.83 17.31 -4.92
C VAL A 98 8.64 16.93 -4.03
N GLY A 99 7.89 15.88 -4.37
CA GLY A 99 6.77 15.42 -3.55
C GLY A 99 7.19 15.00 -2.14
N ILE A 100 8.32 14.32 -2.01
CA ILE A 100 8.91 13.94 -0.72
C ILE A 100 9.33 15.19 0.06
N ALA A 101 10.04 16.13 -0.57
CA ALA A 101 10.50 17.36 0.09
C ALA A 101 9.33 18.21 0.60
N LEU A 102 8.28 18.38 -0.21
CA LEU A 102 7.07 19.12 0.19
C LEU A 102 6.32 18.42 1.33
N SER A 103 6.19 17.09 1.26
CA SER A 103 5.57 16.31 2.33
C SER A 103 6.39 16.39 3.63
N GLY A 104 7.71 16.36 3.52
CA GLY A 104 8.64 16.52 4.65
C GLY A 104 8.50 17.88 5.31
N ALA A 105 8.52 18.96 4.52
CA ALA A 105 8.33 20.31 5.02
C ALA A 105 7.01 20.48 5.79
N ALA A 106 5.92 19.83 5.33
CA ALA A 106 4.62 19.89 5.98
C ALA A 106 4.56 19.11 7.32
N ILE A 107 5.30 18.00 7.43
CA ILE A 107 5.18 17.05 8.54
C ILE A 107 6.28 17.22 9.60
N TRP A 108 7.41 17.84 9.24
CA TRP A 108 8.59 18.00 10.09
C TRP A 108 8.31 18.72 11.42
N GLN A 109 7.33 19.61 11.45
CA GLN A 109 6.96 20.35 12.67
C GLN A 109 6.06 19.55 13.63
N ILE A 110 5.54 18.40 13.19
CA ILE A 110 4.55 17.61 13.94
C ILE A 110 5.14 16.32 14.49
N LEU A 111 6.06 15.69 13.75
CA LEU A 111 6.66 14.40 14.11
C LEU A 111 8.18 14.52 14.32
N PRO A 112 8.80 13.62 15.11
CA PRO A 112 10.24 13.49 15.16
C PRO A 112 10.85 13.37 13.76
N HIS A 113 11.98 14.05 13.53
CA HIS A 113 12.57 14.23 12.20
C HIS A 113 12.74 12.92 11.41
N TRP A 114 13.15 11.83 12.07
CA TRP A 114 13.34 10.54 11.41
C TRP A 114 12.01 9.90 10.98
N ILE A 115 10.95 10.04 11.78
CA ILE A 115 9.59 9.57 11.41
C ILE A 115 9.04 10.45 10.31
N ALA A 116 9.16 11.77 10.45
CA ALA A 116 8.74 12.73 9.44
C ALA A 116 9.37 12.41 8.08
N ALA A 117 10.67 12.06 8.04
CA ALA A 117 11.35 11.67 6.81
C ALA A 117 10.76 10.39 6.19
N VAL A 118 10.50 9.36 6.99
CA VAL A 118 9.91 8.10 6.49
C VAL A 118 8.47 8.30 6.01
N ILE A 119 7.66 9.04 6.76
CA ILE A 119 6.28 9.38 6.38
C ILE A 119 6.25 10.24 5.11
N ALA A 120 7.14 11.23 5.02
CA ALA A 120 7.29 12.07 3.84
C ALA A 120 7.70 11.25 2.61
N PHE A 121 8.56 10.23 2.79
CA PHE A 121 8.89 9.30 1.72
C PHE A 121 7.64 8.56 1.21
N VAL A 122 6.84 7.99 2.11
CA VAL A 122 5.63 7.24 1.76
C VAL A 122 4.57 8.13 1.10
N ILE A 123 4.19 9.23 1.76
CA ILE A 123 3.15 10.15 1.29
C ILE A 123 3.61 10.90 0.04
N GLY A 124 4.84 11.39 0.03
CA GLY A 124 5.42 12.09 -1.11
C GLY A 124 5.45 11.23 -2.35
N THR A 125 5.85 9.96 -2.22
CA THR A 125 5.80 9.00 -3.34
C THR A 125 4.38 8.83 -3.87
N GLN A 126 3.38 8.71 -3.00
CA GLN A 126 1.97 8.61 -3.40
C GLN A 126 1.50 9.85 -4.17
N ILE A 127 1.76 11.05 -3.64
CA ILE A 127 1.37 12.32 -4.26
C ILE A 127 2.05 12.47 -5.64
N SER A 128 3.34 12.16 -5.74
CA SER A 128 4.07 12.25 -7.00
C SER A 128 3.52 11.28 -8.04
N LEU A 129 3.14 10.06 -7.66
CA LEU A 129 2.53 9.09 -8.57
C LEU A 129 1.15 9.55 -9.05
N ILE A 130 0.33 10.15 -8.18
CA ILE A 130 -0.95 10.75 -8.55
C ILE A 130 -0.71 11.88 -9.56
N PHE A 131 0.22 12.79 -9.24
CA PHE A 131 0.56 13.90 -10.12
C PHE A 131 1.02 13.41 -11.50
N LEU A 132 1.90 12.42 -11.56
CA LEU A 132 2.38 11.85 -12.82
C LEU A 132 1.28 11.15 -13.61
N ALA A 133 0.38 10.43 -12.92
CA ALA A 133 -0.78 9.80 -13.55
C ALA A 133 -1.70 10.85 -14.18
N LEU A 134 -1.99 11.95 -13.48
CA LEU A 134 -2.80 13.06 -13.99
C LEU A 134 -2.10 13.82 -15.12
N PHE A 135 -0.82 14.15 -14.95
CA PHE A 135 -0.02 14.91 -15.91
C PHE A 135 0.11 14.18 -17.24
N THR A 136 0.32 12.86 -17.19
CA THR A 136 0.35 12.02 -18.39
C THR A 136 -1.03 11.63 -18.91
N LYS A 137 -2.10 12.18 -18.31
CA LYS A 137 -3.50 11.85 -18.62
C LYS A 137 -3.71 10.34 -18.64
N PHE A 138 -3.13 9.62 -17.69
CA PHE A 138 -3.18 8.16 -17.54
C PHE A 138 -2.63 7.34 -18.72
N SER A 139 -2.06 7.96 -19.77
CA SER A 139 -1.60 7.26 -20.98
C SER A 139 -0.46 6.28 -20.70
N VAL A 140 0.48 6.64 -19.81
CA VAL A 140 1.59 5.78 -19.40
C VAL A 140 1.07 4.58 -18.59
N VAL A 141 0.12 4.81 -17.69
CA VAL A 141 -0.50 3.75 -16.87
C VAL A 141 -1.27 2.78 -17.77
N GLU A 142 -2.09 3.30 -18.69
CA GLU A 142 -2.82 2.47 -19.64
C GLU A 142 -1.90 1.63 -20.53
N SER A 143 -0.91 2.27 -21.17
CA SER A 143 0.04 1.59 -22.05
C SER A 143 0.76 0.45 -21.30
N PHE A 144 1.15 0.70 -20.05
CA PHE A 144 1.74 -0.31 -19.18
C PHE A 144 0.81 -1.50 -18.94
N TYR A 145 -0.45 -1.26 -18.52
CA TYR A 145 -1.39 -2.36 -18.23
C TYR A 145 -1.79 -3.14 -19.49
N ARG A 146 -1.99 -2.46 -20.63
CA ARG A 146 -2.23 -3.13 -21.92
C ARG A 146 -1.05 -4.00 -22.34
N SER A 147 0.16 -3.47 -22.26
CA SER A 147 1.39 -4.23 -22.57
C SER A 147 1.55 -5.44 -21.65
N LEU A 148 1.28 -5.26 -20.35
CA LEU A 148 1.34 -6.34 -19.37
C LEU A 148 0.27 -7.42 -19.61
N ALA A 149 -0.96 -7.01 -19.94
CA ALA A 149 -2.05 -7.93 -20.27
C ALA A 149 -1.73 -8.74 -21.54
N ASN A 150 -1.24 -8.08 -22.60
CA ASN A 150 -0.82 -8.73 -23.84
C ASN A 150 0.36 -9.69 -23.64
N ALA A 151 1.36 -9.31 -22.83
CA ALA A 151 2.48 -10.19 -22.53
C ALA A 151 2.01 -11.45 -21.78
N ARG A 152 1.12 -11.30 -20.80
CA ARG A 152 0.56 -12.42 -20.03
C ARG A 152 -0.33 -13.34 -20.87
N SER A 153 -1.17 -12.77 -21.75
CA SER A 153 -2.04 -13.57 -22.61
C SER A 153 -1.24 -14.42 -23.59
N LYS A 154 -0.13 -13.90 -24.12
CA LYS A 154 0.81 -14.68 -24.96
C LYS A 154 1.45 -15.83 -24.19
N SER A 155 1.91 -15.59 -22.95
CA SER A 155 2.47 -16.65 -22.10
C SER A 155 1.44 -17.75 -21.79
N MET A 156 0.15 -17.40 -21.65
CA MET A 156 -0.93 -18.35 -21.35
C MET A 156 -1.48 -19.11 -22.57
N LYS A 157 -1.31 -18.58 -23.80
CA LYS A 157 -1.77 -19.23 -25.03
C LYS A 157 -0.96 -20.48 -25.42
N GLN A 158 0.19 -20.74 -24.80
CA GLN A 158 0.89 -22.03 -24.86
C GLN A 158 0.15 -23.11 -24.04
N LYS A 159 -1.15 -23.24 -24.28
CA LYS A 159 -2.07 -24.07 -23.50
C LYS A 159 -1.77 -25.57 -23.61
N ASP A 160 -1.02 -25.97 -24.64
CA ASP A 160 -0.60 -27.35 -24.90
C ASP A 160 0.78 -27.69 -24.28
N GLU A 161 1.47 -26.71 -23.69
CA GLU A 161 2.70 -26.91 -22.92
C GLU A 161 2.57 -26.25 -21.54
N PRO A 162 2.19 -27.00 -20.48
CA PRO A 162 2.01 -26.46 -19.13
C PRO A 162 3.29 -25.90 -18.49
N TYR A 163 4.44 -25.97 -19.17
CA TYR A 163 5.76 -25.59 -18.68
C TYR A 163 6.51 -24.66 -19.65
N SER A 164 5.89 -23.55 -20.08
CA SER A 164 6.67 -22.54 -20.78
C SER A 164 7.47 -21.67 -19.80
N PRO A 165 8.70 -21.27 -20.13
CA PRO A 165 9.49 -20.36 -19.29
C PRO A 165 8.76 -19.07 -18.93
N GLY A 166 7.83 -18.61 -19.79
CA GLY A 166 7.01 -17.44 -19.53
C GLY A 166 5.96 -17.65 -18.42
N VAL A 167 5.32 -18.82 -18.37
CA VAL A 167 4.35 -19.16 -17.30
C VAL A 167 5.07 -19.33 -15.98
N GLU A 168 6.22 -20.00 -15.98
CA GLU A 168 7.05 -20.19 -14.79
C GLU A 168 7.59 -18.85 -14.26
N TYR A 169 8.12 -17.99 -15.14
CA TYR A 169 8.54 -16.63 -14.77
C TYR A 169 7.39 -15.83 -14.13
N VAL A 170 6.19 -15.88 -14.73
CA VAL A 170 5.00 -15.20 -14.18
C VAL A 170 4.61 -15.70 -12.80
N THR A 171 4.67 -17.01 -12.61
CA THR A 171 4.36 -17.66 -11.33
C THR A 171 5.39 -17.30 -10.27
N SER A 172 6.68 -17.38 -10.60
CA SER A 172 7.79 -17.06 -9.71
C SER A 172 7.75 -15.61 -9.22
N TYR A 173 7.60 -14.63 -10.12
CA TYR A 173 7.49 -13.24 -9.67
C TYR A 173 6.18 -12.96 -8.94
N ARG A 174 5.08 -13.68 -9.25
CA ARG A 174 3.83 -13.55 -8.49
C ARG A 174 4.07 -13.93 -7.04
N HIS A 175 4.65 -15.10 -6.77
CA HIS A 175 4.98 -15.53 -5.40
C HIS A 175 5.90 -14.53 -4.70
N LEU A 176 6.95 -14.06 -5.38
CA LEU A 176 7.85 -13.04 -4.82
C LEU A 176 7.09 -11.78 -4.39
N ARG A 177 6.16 -11.31 -5.23
CA ARG A 177 5.33 -10.13 -4.93
C ARG A 177 4.35 -10.40 -3.79
N GLU A 178 3.81 -11.60 -3.68
CA GLU A 178 2.85 -11.95 -2.63
C GLU A 178 3.50 -11.97 -1.25
N HIS A 179 4.70 -12.57 -1.13
CA HIS A 179 5.48 -12.53 0.11
C HIS A 179 6.03 -11.12 0.37
N GLY A 180 6.57 -10.45 -0.65
CA GLY A 180 7.06 -9.08 -0.51
C GLY A 180 5.98 -8.11 -0.03
N ASN A 181 4.74 -8.28 -0.48
CA ASN A 181 3.60 -7.49 0.00
C ASN A 181 3.31 -7.75 1.49
N ALA A 182 3.40 -8.99 1.98
CA ALA A 182 3.18 -9.30 3.40
C ALA A 182 4.18 -8.54 4.28
N PHE A 183 5.47 -8.58 3.93
CA PHE A 183 6.51 -7.86 4.66
C PHE A 183 6.35 -6.34 4.54
N ALA A 184 5.97 -5.84 3.36
CA ALA A 184 5.70 -4.41 3.17
C ALA A 184 4.54 -3.91 4.05
N ILE A 185 3.49 -4.72 4.23
CA ILE A 185 2.39 -4.41 5.15
C ILE A 185 2.92 -4.22 6.57
N VAL A 186 3.67 -5.20 7.10
CA VAL A 186 4.24 -5.14 8.46
C VAL A 186 5.14 -3.91 8.65
N VAL A 187 5.96 -3.58 7.65
CA VAL A 187 6.79 -2.36 7.68
C VAL A 187 5.93 -1.10 7.74
N LEU A 188 4.90 -1.01 6.90
CA LEU A 188 3.99 0.14 6.89
C LEU A 188 3.13 0.24 8.15
N GLU A 189 2.77 -0.88 8.76
CA GLU A 189 2.13 -0.92 10.08
C GLU A 189 3.04 -0.30 11.14
N GLY A 190 4.31 -0.68 11.17
CA GLY A 190 5.30 -0.07 12.06
C GLY A 190 5.47 1.43 11.83
N VAL A 191 5.54 1.86 10.56
CA VAL A 191 5.65 3.28 10.19
C VAL A 191 4.43 4.08 10.63
N LEU A 192 3.22 3.59 10.32
CA LEU A 192 1.98 4.25 10.73
C LEU A 192 1.82 4.24 12.25
N GLY A 193 2.12 3.12 12.91
CA GLY A 193 2.10 2.99 14.37
C GLY A 193 3.04 3.97 15.06
N ALA A 194 4.26 4.12 14.56
CA ALA A 194 5.23 5.09 15.07
C ALA A 194 4.74 6.54 14.87
N ALA A 195 4.15 6.86 13.71
CA ALA A 195 3.57 8.18 13.49
C ALA A 195 2.43 8.46 14.49
N LEU A 196 1.49 7.52 14.65
CA LEU A 196 0.36 7.67 15.57
C LEU A 196 0.80 7.75 17.03
N TYR A 197 1.87 7.07 17.42
CA TYR A 197 2.43 7.20 18.76
C TYR A 197 2.93 8.62 19.06
N HIS A 198 3.50 9.31 18.06
CA HIS A 198 4.12 10.62 18.23
C HIS A 198 3.24 11.82 17.90
N VAL A 199 2.03 11.62 17.35
CA VAL A 199 1.12 12.75 17.11
C VAL A 199 0.67 13.40 18.43
N PRO A 200 0.52 14.74 18.47
CA PRO A 200 0.25 15.45 19.72
C PRO A 200 -1.21 15.35 20.20
N SER A 201 -2.14 14.96 19.32
CA SER A 201 -3.57 14.91 19.65
C SER A 201 -4.34 13.90 18.79
N ILE A 202 -5.53 13.51 19.25
CA ILE A 202 -6.44 12.63 18.49
C ILE A 202 -6.84 13.28 17.15
N VAL A 203 -7.02 14.60 17.13
CA VAL A 203 -7.35 15.34 15.91
C VAL A 203 -6.20 15.24 14.91
N SER A 204 -4.96 15.42 15.36
CA SER A 204 -3.77 15.21 14.53
C SER A 204 -3.69 13.78 14.01
N ALA A 205 -3.96 12.78 14.85
CA ALA A 205 -4.03 11.38 14.41
C ALA A 205 -5.04 11.16 13.28
N MET A 206 -6.25 11.73 13.40
CA MET A 206 -7.27 11.64 12.35
C MET A 206 -6.81 12.26 11.03
N TYR A 207 -6.15 13.42 11.07
CA TYR A 207 -5.56 14.02 9.88
C TYR A 207 -4.47 13.14 9.28
N PHE A 208 -3.59 12.54 10.08
CA PHE A 208 -2.55 11.64 9.58
C PHE A 208 -3.14 10.39 8.92
N ILE A 209 -4.15 9.76 9.53
CA ILE A 209 -4.87 8.64 8.93
C ILE A 209 -5.53 9.07 7.62
N GLY A 210 -6.13 10.27 7.58
CA GLY A 210 -6.71 10.84 6.37
C GLY A 210 -5.67 11.00 5.26
N ILE A 211 -4.55 11.68 5.52
CA ILE A 211 -3.48 11.90 4.53
C ILE A 211 -2.84 10.56 4.11
N TRP A 212 -2.82 9.56 4.99
CA TRP A 212 -2.32 8.22 4.69
C TRP A 212 -3.22 7.46 3.70
N ILE A 213 -4.55 7.51 3.90
CA ILE A 213 -5.53 6.72 3.14
C ILE A 213 -6.01 7.44 1.87
N VAL A 214 -6.23 8.76 1.93
CA VAL A 214 -6.84 9.54 0.84
C VAL A 214 -6.13 9.31 -0.50
N PRO A 215 -4.79 9.30 -0.60
CA PRO A 215 -4.11 9.00 -1.85
C PRO A 215 -4.48 7.61 -2.40
N ALA A 216 -4.64 6.60 -1.54
CA ALA A 216 -5.01 5.25 -1.97
C ALA A 216 -6.38 5.17 -2.64
N THR A 217 -7.31 6.08 -2.30
CA THR A 217 -8.61 6.17 -2.99
C THR A 217 -8.46 6.51 -4.48
N PHE A 218 -7.35 7.13 -4.88
CA PHE A 218 -7.05 7.44 -6.28
C PHE A 218 -6.82 6.17 -7.13
N ALA A 219 -6.48 5.04 -6.52
CA ALA A 219 -6.40 3.76 -7.22
C ALA A 219 -7.75 3.36 -7.85
N TRP A 220 -8.87 3.73 -7.21
CA TRP A 220 -10.20 3.53 -7.78
C TRP A 220 -10.37 4.31 -9.09
N LEU A 221 -9.97 5.60 -9.10
CA LEU A 221 -10.02 6.42 -10.32
C LEU A 221 -9.16 5.85 -11.44
N ILE A 222 -7.93 5.39 -11.13
CA ILE A 222 -7.07 4.71 -12.10
C ILE A 222 -7.81 3.52 -12.70
N GLY A 223 -8.43 2.68 -11.86
CA GLY A 223 -9.24 1.54 -12.31
C GLY A 223 -10.37 1.94 -13.26
N SER A 224 -11.18 2.93 -12.88
CA SER A 224 -12.30 3.42 -13.69
C SER A 224 -11.85 3.98 -15.05
N VAL A 225 -10.72 4.70 -15.10
CA VAL A 225 -10.17 5.20 -16.36
C VAL A 225 -9.70 4.04 -17.25
N LEU A 226 -9.01 3.05 -16.69
CA LEU A 226 -8.57 1.87 -17.44
C LEU A 226 -9.75 1.09 -18.01
N GLU A 227 -10.81 0.90 -17.22
CA GLU A 227 -12.04 0.22 -17.64
C GLU A 227 -12.76 0.98 -18.75
N SER A 228 -12.94 2.30 -18.58
CA SER A 228 -13.56 3.15 -19.60
C SER A 228 -12.81 3.10 -20.93
N ARG A 229 -11.48 3.18 -20.91
CA ARG A 229 -10.66 3.11 -22.13
C ARG A 229 -10.62 1.72 -22.75
N PHE A 230 -10.69 0.67 -21.94
CA PHE A 230 -10.83 -0.69 -22.44
C PHE A 230 -12.15 -0.88 -23.18
N ALA A 231 -13.26 -0.35 -22.64
CA ALA A 231 -14.56 -0.39 -23.30
C ALA A 231 -14.55 0.37 -24.64
N SER A 232 -13.85 1.51 -24.73
CA SER A 232 -13.75 2.28 -25.98
C SER A 232 -12.76 1.68 -27.00
N ASN A 233 -11.71 1.00 -26.54
CA ASN A 233 -10.70 0.40 -27.40
C ASN A 233 -10.25 -0.95 -26.81
N PRO A 234 -10.95 -2.06 -27.12
CA PRO A 234 -10.63 -3.38 -26.59
C PRO A 234 -9.24 -3.88 -26.99
N LEU A 235 -8.69 -4.82 -26.22
CA LEU A 235 -7.47 -5.53 -26.63
C LEU A 235 -7.80 -6.53 -27.76
N PRO A 236 -6.90 -6.72 -28.74
CA PRO A 236 -7.07 -7.70 -29.82
C PRO A 236 -6.95 -9.16 -29.33
#